data_AF-A0AAU6RPP7-F1
#
_entry.id   AF-A0AAU6RPP7-F1
#
_cell.length_a   1.000
_cell.length_b   1.000
_cell.length_c   1.000
_cell.angle_alpha   90.00
_cell.angle_beta   90.00
_cell.angle_gamma   90.00
#
_symmetry.space_group_name_H-M   'P 1'
#
loop_
_entity.id
_entity.type
_entity.pdbx_description
1 polymer ?
#
loop_
_entity_poly.entity_id
_entity_poly.type
_entity_poly.pdbx_seq_one_letter_code
_entity_poly.pdbx_strand_id
1 'polypeptide(L)'
;MNRNPVIPFILIMLMGVGLIFFMSAHGANKGEEEGEDGAKTEQKFDAKTFAKDNCTSCHGQNLEGGMGPKLAGNSKDAGALKKVIREGKGAMPAHDEATISDKDLDTLVKYLKDGAK
;
A
#
# COMPACT_ATOMS: atom_id res chain seq x y z
N MET A 1 7.48 37.13 -47.81
CA MET A 1 7.88 36.31 -46.64
C MET A 1 6.62 35.78 -45.98
N ASN A 2 6.12 34.62 -46.40
CA ASN A 2 4.88 34.05 -45.88
C ASN A 2 5.21 33.21 -44.64
N ARG A 3 5.30 33.88 -43.48
CA ARG A 3 5.46 33.20 -42.19
C ARG A 3 4.09 32.68 -41.77
N ASN A 4 3.79 31.43 -42.11
CA ASN A 4 2.55 30.78 -41.74
C ASN A 4 2.57 30.55 -40.21
N PRO A 5 1.62 31.13 -39.43
CA PRO A 5 1.64 31.09 -37.97
C PRO A 5 1.52 29.67 -37.41
N VAL A 6 1.18 28.69 -38.24
CA VAL A 6 1.11 27.26 -37.94
C VAL A 6 2.49 26.58 -37.92
N ILE A 7 3.49 27.11 -38.62
CA ILE A 7 4.86 26.56 -38.68
C ILE A 7 5.51 26.40 -37.30
N PRO A 8 5.49 27.40 -36.38
CA PRO A 8 6.04 27.22 -35.04
C PRO A 8 5.30 26.13 -34.23
N PHE A 9 3.98 25.98 -34.41
CA PHE A 9 3.23 24.93 -33.72
C PHE A 9 3.59 23.52 -34.20
N ILE A 10 3.78 23.33 -35.52
CA ILE A 10 4.21 22.04 -36.08
C ILE A 10 5.62 21.68 -35.60
N LEU A 11 6.52 22.65 -35.50
CA LEU A 11 7.88 22.44 -35.00
C LEU A 11 7.90 22.04 -33.51
N ILE A 12 7.08 22.68 -32.68
CA ILE A 12 6.95 22.32 -31.25
C ILE A 12 6.34 20.93 -31.10
N MET A 13 5.35 20.58 -31.93
CA MET A 13 4.71 19.26 -31.89
C MET A 13 5.68 18.14 -32.30
N LEU A 14 6.46 18.34 -33.37
CA LEU A 14 7.49 17.39 -33.80
C LEU A 14 8.64 17.27 -32.80
N MET A 15 9.07 18.38 -32.19
CA MET A 15 10.09 18.37 -31.16
C MET A 15 9.60 17.64 -29.89
N GLY A 16 8.33 17.82 -29.50
CA GLY A 16 7.71 17.14 -28.36
C GLY A 16 7.61 15.63 -28.56
N VAL A 17 7.14 15.18 -29.72
CA VAL A 17 7.08 13.74 -30.06
C VAL A 17 8.48 13.13 -30.12
N GLY A 18 9.47 13.86 -30.66
CA GLY A 18 10.87 13.43 -30.66
C GLY A 18 11.46 13.27 -29.24
N LEU A 19 11.13 14.18 -28.33
CA LEU A 19 11.57 14.12 -26.92
C LEU A 19 11.00 12.89 -26.20
N ILE A 20 9.75 12.53 -26.45
CA ILE A 20 9.11 11.34 -25.86
C ILE A 20 9.80 10.04 -26.31
N PHE A 21 10.13 9.94 -27.61
CA PHE A 21 10.87 8.78 -28.14
C PHE A 21 12.32 8.72 -27.63
N PHE A 22 13.01 9.85 -27.55
CA PHE A 22 14.37 9.93 -27.03
C PHE A 22 14.44 9.61 -25.53
N MET A 23 13.51 10.13 -24.73
CA MET A 23 13.40 9.84 -23.30
C MET A 23 12.94 8.40 -23.03
N SER A 24 12.17 7.79 -23.94
CA SER A 24 11.83 6.35 -23.86
C SER A 24 13.04 5.45 -24.14
N ALA A 25 13.90 5.80 -25.10
CA ALA A 25 15.12 5.02 -25.38
C ALA A 25 16.18 5.13 -24.26
N HIS A 26 16.18 6.24 -23.50
CA HIS A 26 17.06 6.43 -22.34
C HIS A 26 16.41 6.07 -20.98
N GLY A 27 15.09 5.84 -20.95
CA GLY A 27 14.31 5.56 -19.75
C GLY A 27 14.39 4.13 -19.21
N ALA A 28 15.11 3.23 -19.89
CA ALA A 28 15.25 1.81 -19.52
C ALA A 28 16.01 1.55 -18.19
N ASN A 29 16.34 2.58 -17.39
CA ASN A 29 17.00 2.41 -16.08
C ASN A 29 16.47 3.32 -14.97
N LYS A 30 15.28 3.90 -15.11
CA LYS A 30 14.67 4.66 -14.01
C LYS A 30 13.18 4.39 -13.94
N GLY A 31 12.84 3.43 -13.09
CA GLY A 31 11.45 3.13 -12.76
C GLY A 31 10.81 4.31 -12.03
N GLU A 32 9.56 4.55 -12.42
CA GLU A 32 8.40 5.08 -11.67
C GLU A 32 7.36 5.42 -12.75
N GLU A 33 6.42 4.51 -13.01
CA GLU A 33 5.07 4.52 -12.44
C GLU A 33 4.18 5.55 -13.15
N GLU A 34 3.49 5.10 -14.20
CA GLU A 34 2.08 5.43 -14.48
C GLU A 34 1.60 4.56 -15.64
N GLY A 35 0.69 3.65 -15.33
CA GLY A 35 0.11 2.71 -16.28
C GLY A 35 -1.06 2.00 -15.63
N GLU A 36 -2.26 2.50 -15.90
CA GLU A 36 -3.50 1.76 -15.75
C GLU A 36 -3.40 0.45 -16.53
N ASP A 37 -3.21 -0.66 -15.81
CA ASP A 37 -3.38 -1.99 -16.36
C ASP A 37 -4.23 -2.80 -15.39
N GLY A 38 -5.45 -3.10 -15.84
CA GLY A 38 -6.31 -4.12 -15.27
C GLY A 38 -5.66 -5.50 -15.42
N ALA A 39 -4.68 -5.77 -14.59
CA ALA A 39 -4.25 -7.10 -14.23
C ALA A 39 -4.72 -7.33 -12.80
N LYS A 40 -5.34 -8.49 -12.54
CA LYS A 40 -5.44 -9.01 -11.18
C LYS A 40 -4.03 -9.32 -10.69
N THR A 41 -3.28 -8.29 -10.34
CA THR A 41 -2.14 -8.39 -9.46
C THR A 41 -2.74 -8.86 -8.15
N GLU A 42 -2.36 -10.05 -7.69
CA GLU A 42 -2.49 -10.39 -6.28
C GLU A 42 -1.67 -9.34 -5.52
N GLN A 43 -2.32 -8.21 -5.19
CA GLN A 43 -1.80 -7.16 -4.34
C GLN A 43 -1.48 -7.86 -3.02
N LYS A 44 -0.20 -8.17 -2.81
CA LYS A 44 0.25 -8.87 -1.62
C LYS A 44 0.02 -7.93 -0.45
N PHE A 45 -0.99 -8.22 0.36
CA PHE A 45 -1.32 -7.42 1.52
C PHE A 45 -0.09 -7.25 2.43
N ASP A 46 0.31 -6.00 2.65
CA ASP A 46 1.42 -5.68 3.52
C ASP A 46 0.94 -5.51 4.97
N ALA A 47 0.94 -6.62 5.69
CA ALA A 47 0.60 -6.67 7.11
C ALA A 47 1.47 -5.73 7.98
N LYS A 48 2.72 -5.47 7.60
CA LYS A 48 3.63 -4.60 8.36
C LYS A 48 3.17 -3.15 8.24
N THR A 49 2.87 -2.69 7.03
CA THR A 49 2.40 -1.33 6.79
C THR A 49 1.02 -1.12 7.42
N PHE A 50 0.08 -2.05 7.23
CA PHE A 50 -1.24 -1.96 7.85
C PHE A 50 -1.15 -1.89 9.39
N ALA A 51 -0.30 -2.72 10.01
CA ALA A 51 -0.09 -2.69 11.45
C ALA A 51 0.53 -1.38 11.94
N LYS A 52 1.47 -0.81 11.18
CA LYS A 52 2.09 0.49 11.48
C LYS A 52 1.11 1.65 11.40
N ASP A 53 0.16 1.60 10.47
CA ASP A 53 -0.77 2.70 10.28
C ASP A 53 -1.97 2.63 11.23
N ASN A 54 -2.41 1.42 11.57
CA ASN A 54 -3.67 1.22 12.30
C ASN A 54 -3.49 0.73 13.75
N CYS A 55 -2.38 0.07 14.10
CA CYS A 55 -2.27 -0.66 15.37
C CYS A 55 -1.24 -0.05 16.34
N THR A 56 -0.11 0.44 15.83
CA THR A 56 1.02 0.93 16.66
C THR A 56 0.66 2.12 17.53
N SER A 57 -0.26 2.98 17.08
CA SER A 57 -0.73 4.16 17.81
C SER A 57 -1.23 3.83 19.22
N CYS A 58 -1.86 2.66 19.40
CA CYS A 58 -2.35 2.20 20.70
C CYS A 58 -1.54 1.04 21.28
N HIS A 59 -0.96 0.18 20.43
CA HIS A 59 -0.26 -1.03 20.85
C HIS A 59 1.26 -0.90 20.89
N GLY A 60 1.81 0.31 20.72
CA GLY A 60 3.25 0.59 20.74
C GLY A 60 3.89 0.43 19.36
N GLN A 61 5.01 1.12 19.13
CA GLN A 61 5.69 1.17 17.83
C GLN A 61 6.15 -0.22 17.35
N ASN A 62 6.53 -1.10 18.29
CA ASN A 62 6.88 -2.48 17.97
C ASN A 62 5.77 -3.46 18.38
N LEU A 63 4.53 -2.98 18.54
CA LEU A 63 3.38 -3.78 18.97
C LEU A 63 3.63 -4.47 20.34
N GLU A 64 4.49 -3.86 21.16
CA GLU A 64 4.93 -4.37 22.46
C GLU A 64 3.92 -4.13 23.60
N GLY A 65 2.86 -3.35 23.32
CA GLY A 65 1.86 -2.92 24.28
C GLY A 65 2.06 -1.47 24.71
N GLY A 66 0.98 -0.86 25.18
CA GLY A 66 0.93 0.54 25.61
C GLY A 66 -0.46 0.85 26.17
N MET A 67 -1.26 1.60 25.42
CA MET A 67 -2.70 1.74 25.70
C MET A 67 -3.45 0.42 25.53
N GLY A 68 -3.06 -0.36 24.52
CA GLY A 68 -3.54 -1.71 24.27
C GLY A 68 -2.56 -2.78 24.76
N PRO A 69 -3.01 -4.03 24.91
CA PRO A 69 -2.14 -5.15 25.27
C PRO A 69 -1.11 -5.45 24.17
N LYS A 70 -0.03 -6.14 24.54
CA LYS A 70 0.99 -6.61 23.61
C LYS A 70 0.41 -7.50 22.49
N LEU A 71 0.73 -7.18 21.24
CA LEU A 71 0.31 -7.96 20.06
C LEU A 71 1.45 -8.76 19.44
N ALA A 72 2.69 -8.24 19.49
CA ALA A 72 3.86 -8.94 18.97
C ALA A 72 4.16 -10.21 19.78
N GLY A 73 4.23 -11.35 19.10
CA GLY A 73 4.60 -12.64 19.69
C GLY A 73 3.48 -13.23 20.56
N ASN A 74 2.23 -12.84 20.32
CA ASN A 74 1.10 -13.29 21.11
C ASN A 74 0.79 -14.77 20.85
N SER A 75 0.85 -15.61 21.88
CA SER A 75 0.53 -17.03 21.79
C SER A 75 -0.97 -17.35 21.84
N LYS A 76 -1.84 -16.33 21.92
CA LYS A 76 -3.30 -16.54 21.91
C LYS A 76 -3.77 -17.18 20.61
N ASP A 77 -4.94 -17.80 20.70
CA ASP A 77 -5.62 -18.41 19.56
C ASP A 77 -5.83 -17.40 18.43
N ALA A 78 -5.53 -17.81 17.20
CA ALA A 78 -5.60 -16.93 16.04
C ALA A 78 -7.05 -16.52 15.72
N GLY A 79 -8.02 -17.43 15.90
CA GLY A 79 -9.43 -17.14 15.68
C GLY A 79 -9.98 -16.13 16.69
N ALA A 80 -9.59 -16.25 17.95
CA ALA A 80 -9.95 -15.26 18.97
C ALA A 80 -9.37 -13.87 18.65
N LEU A 81 -8.15 -13.78 18.12
CA LEU A 81 -7.55 -12.51 17.68
C LEU A 81 -8.33 -11.90 16.52
N LYS A 82 -8.66 -12.69 15.50
CA LYS A 82 -9.47 -12.22 14.36
C LYS A 82 -10.82 -11.68 14.82
N LYS A 83 -11.50 -12.39 15.73
CA LYS A 83 -12.79 -11.95 16.27
C LYS A 83 -12.68 -10.61 17.00
N VAL A 84 -11.65 -10.42 17.82
CA VAL A 84 -11.41 -9.14 18.50
C VAL A 84 -11.09 -8.02 17.51
N ILE A 85 -10.36 -8.30 16.44
CA ILE A 85 -10.07 -7.30 15.39
C ILE A 85 -11.35 -6.94 14.62
N ARG A 86 -12.19 -7.93 14.31
CA ARG A 86 -13.47 -7.73 13.59
C ARG A 86 -14.50 -6.96 14.41
N GLU A 87 -14.65 -7.30 15.68
CA GLU A 87 -15.67 -6.71 16.55
C GLU A 87 -15.17 -5.48 17.30
N GLY A 88 -13.86 -5.28 17.37
CA GLY A 88 -13.24 -4.33 18.28
C GLY A 88 -13.39 -4.79 19.74
N LYS A 89 -12.76 -4.06 20.66
CA LYS A 89 -12.91 -4.32 22.11
C LYS A 89 -12.67 -3.06 22.93
N GLY A 90 -13.71 -2.60 23.62
CA GLY A 90 -13.64 -1.40 24.45
C GLY A 90 -13.31 -0.17 23.59
N ALA A 91 -12.11 0.38 23.76
CA ALA A 91 -11.60 1.50 22.96
C ALA A 91 -10.94 1.07 21.64
N MET A 92 -10.68 -0.22 21.42
CA MET A 92 -10.13 -0.71 20.16
C MET A 92 -11.23 -0.72 19.08
N PRO A 93 -11.04 0.00 17.96
CA PRO A 93 -12.03 0.03 16.88
C PRO A 93 -12.19 -1.33 16.21
N ALA A 94 -13.36 -1.53 15.61
CA ALA A 94 -13.65 -2.69 14.77
C ALA A 94 -13.07 -2.49 13.37
N HIS A 95 -12.40 -3.52 12.84
CA HIS A 95 -11.94 -3.58 11.45
C HIS A 95 -12.77 -4.61 10.68
N ASP A 96 -13.80 -4.13 10.01
CA ASP A 96 -14.73 -4.94 9.22
C ASP A 96 -14.09 -5.47 7.92
N GLU A 97 -14.84 -6.31 7.21
CA GLU A 97 -14.42 -6.87 5.91
C GLU A 97 -14.15 -5.79 4.85
N ALA A 98 -14.80 -4.62 4.96
CA ALA A 98 -14.56 -3.49 4.07
C ALA A 98 -13.18 -2.87 4.30
N THR A 99 -12.68 -2.91 5.54
CA THR A 99 -11.36 -2.38 5.91
C THR A 99 -10.23 -3.38 5.63
N ILE A 100 -10.46 -4.67 5.91
CA ILE A 100 -9.46 -5.73 5.71
C ILE A 100 -10.18 -7.03 5.36
N SER A 101 -9.82 -7.66 4.23
CA SER A 101 -10.42 -8.94 3.84
C SER A 101 -10.02 -10.06 4.81
N ASP A 102 -10.75 -11.18 4.84
CA ASP A 102 -10.39 -12.30 5.73
C ASP A 102 -8.98 -12.86 5.44
N LYS A 103 -8.58 -12.91 4.16
CA LYS A 103 -7.25 -13.40 3.79
C LYS A 103 -6.14 -12.47 4.29
N ASP A 104 -6.41 -11.17 4.27
CA ASP A 104 -5.47 -10.15 4.71
C ASP A 104 -5.39 -10.11 6.24
N LEU A 105 -6.53 -10.29 6.91
CA LEU A 105 -6.61 -10.41 8.35
C LEU A 105 -5.84 -11.63 8.86
N ASP A 106 -5.90 -12.75 8.14
CA ASP A 106 -5.11 -13.95 8.43
C ASP A 106 -3.61 -13.68 8.34
N THR A 107 -3.20 -12.94 7.30
CA THR A 107 -1.82 -12.53 7.09
C THR A 107 -1.37 -11.57 8.19
N LEU A 108 -2.22 -10.62 8.59
CA LEU A 108 -1.97 -9.71 9.70
C LEU A 108 -1.79 -10.46 11.03
N VAL A 109 -2.72 -11.35 11.36
CA VAL A 109 -2.65 -12.12 12.61
C VAL A 109 -1.40 -12.98 12.64
N LYS A 110 -1.02 -13.59 11.51
CA LYS A 110 0.24 -14.34 11.41
C LYS A 110 1.45 -13.44 11.68
N TYR A 111 1.52 -12.27 11.04
CA TYR A 111 2.57 -11.28 11.26
C TYR A 111 2.68 -10.86 12.74
N LEU A 112 1.55 -10.61 13.41
CA LEU A 112 1.54 -10.29 14.84
C LEU A 112 2.09 -11.44 15.68
N LYS A 113 1.69 -12.69 15.39
CA LYS A 113 2.14 -13.88 16.11
C LYS A 113 3.62 -14.18 15.90
N ASP A 114 4.16 -13.89 14.72
CA ASP A 114 5.58 -14.04 14.40
C ASP A 114 6.47 -12.96 15.06
N GLY A 115 5.86 -12.06 15.85
CA GLY A 115 6.58 -11.05 16.61
C GLY A 115 6.70 -9.71 15.91
N ALA A 116 5.89 -9.46 14.87
CA ALA A 116 5.93 -8.23 14.08
C ALA A 116 7.33 -7.89 13.54
N LYS A 117 8.07 -8.92 13.13
CA LYS A 117 9.42 -8.81 12.57
C LYS A 117 9.38 -8.55 11.06
#